data_AF-A0A1C5CDS5-F1
#
_entry.id   AF-A0A1C5CDS5-F1
#
_cell.length_a   1.000
_cell.length_b   1.000
_cell.length_c   1.000
_cell.angle_alpha   90.00
_cell.angle_beta   90.00
_cell.angle_gamma   90.00
#
_symmetry.space_group_name_H-M   'P 1'
#
loop_
_entity.id
_entity.type
_entity.pdbx_description
1 polymer ?
#
loop_
_entity_poly.entity_id
_entity_poly.type
_entity_poly.pdbx_seq_one_letter_code
_entity_poly.pdbx_strand_id
1 'polypeptide(L)'
;MIIDTVRRAVRRLRPARPDRLSRARAGHLSRAQASAGPAGLASAATADTTGPADALNGYEVLDEVLRLPVSTWRYHWDPPHVRHLGPMAQDWHAAFGLGADNVTISATDTNGVALVCIQALHRHIEDLRTQITALQDQIARLEEPRRPDAPMPPAR
;
A
#
# COMPACT_ATOMS: atom_id res chain seq x y z
N MET A 1 21.12 -0.02 22.17
CA MET A 1 22.02 0.06 21.00
C MET A 1 21.42 -0.83 19.92
N ILE A 2 20.77 -0.25 18.89
CA ILE A 2 20.17 -0.82 17.64
C ILE A 2 18.87 -0.08 17.19
N ILE A 3 18.28 0.81 18.00
CA ILE A 3 17.06 1.56 17.60
C ILE A 3 17.34 3.04 17.19
N ASP A 4 18.57 3.53 17.33
CA ASP A 4 18.88 4.97 17.14
C ASP A 4 19.50 5.36 15.78
N THR A 5 19.65 4.43 14.84
CA THR A 5 20.42 4.69 13.60
C THR A 5 19.56 5.15 12.42
N VAL A 6 18.24 4.97 12.43
CA VAL A 6 17.40 5.26 11.25
C VAL A 6 16.82 6.70 11.28
N ARG A 7 16.85 7.41 12.41
CA ARG A 7 16.29 8.77 12.54
C ARG A 7 17.16 9.91 11.97
N ARG A 8 18.39 9.66 11.52
CA ARG A 8 19.30 10.72 11.02
C ARG A 8 19.38 10.88 9.49
N ALA A 9 18.67 10.09 8.70
CA ALA A 9 18.77 10.16 7.24
C ALA A 9 17.71 11.04 6.53
N VAL A 10 16.73 11.61 7.24
CA VAL A 10 15.62 12.38 6.63
C VAL A 10 15.61 13.84 7.13
N ARG A 11 16.76 14.51 7.10
CA ARG A 11 16.84 15.97 7.14
C ARG A 11 18.08 16.42 6.39
N ARG A 12 17.91 16.69 5.08
CA ARG A 12 18.64 17.69 4.29
C ARG A 12 18.23 17.57 2.82
N LEU A 13 17.04 18.02 2.46
CA LEU A 13 16.78 18.51 1.11
C LEU A 13 15.85 19.70 1.21
N ARG A 14 16.45 20.88 1.17
CA ARG A 14 15.79 22.18 0.98
C ARG A 14 15.86 22.45 -0.53
N PRO A 15 14.79 22.91 -1.20
CA PRO A 15 14.77 23.03 -2.65
C PRO A 15 15.52 24.28 -3.10
N ALA A 16 16.35 24.16 -4.15
CA ALA A 16 16.84 25.29 -4.92
C ALA A 16 15.99 25.42 -6.20
N ARG A 17 15.59 26.66 -6.52
CA ARG A 17 14.76 27.06 -7.66
C ARG A 17 15.53 26.95 -9.00
N PRO A 18 14.82 26.95 -10.15
CA PRO A 18 15.33 26.43 -11.42
C PRO A 18 16.03 27.51 -12.24
N ASP A 19 16.98 27.08 -13.07
CA ASP A 19 17.54 27.90 -14.15
C ASP A 19 17.23 27.34 -15.54
N ARG A 20 17.22 28.28 -16.48
CA ARG A 20 16.43 28.37 -17.70
C ARG A 20 16.81 27.43 -18.86
N LEU A 21 15.75 27.02 -19.56
CA LEU A 21 15.57 26.95 -21.02
C LEU A 21 16.59 26.16 -21.86
N SER A 22 16.11 25.07 -22.46
CA SER A 22 16.19 24.96 -23.93
C SER A 22 14.86 24.42 -24.47
N ARG A 23 14.22 25.20 -25.36
CA ARG A 23 13.09 24.75 -26.17
C ARG A 23 13.64 23.84 -27.26
N ALA A 24 13.40 22.54 -27.14
CA ALA A 24 13.40 21.65 -28.29
C ALA A 24 11.98 21.59 -28.86
N ARG A 25 11.87 21.78 -30.18
CA ARG A 25 10.64 21.88 -30.95
C ARG A 25 9.78 20.62 -30.81
N ALA A 26 8.48 20.80 -30.60
CA ALA A 26 7.49 19.76 -30.71
C ALA A 26 7.43 19.27 -32.18
N GLY A 27 8.10 18.16 -32.46
CA GLY A 27 7.83 17.35 -33.64
C GLY A 27 6.56 16.53 -33.39
N HIS A 28 5.68 16.48 -34.38
CA HIS A 28 4.46 15.69 -34.37
C HIS A 28 4.75 14.24 -33.95
N LEU A 29 4.37 13.87 -32.72
CA LEU A 29 4.39 12.48 -32.29
C LEU A 29 3.18 11.79 -32.89
N SER A 30 3.45 11.07 -33.98
CA SER A 30 2.66 9.95 -34.46
C SER A 30 2.26 9.06 -33.28
N ARG A 31 1.03 8.55 -33.32
CA ARG A 31 0.43 7.59 -32.39
C ARG A 31 1.19 6.25 -32.43
N ALA A 32 2.45 6.27 -32.04
CA ALA A 32 3.29 5.10 -31.84
C ALA A 32 3.05 4.64 -30.40
N GLN A 33 2.49 3.44 -30.31
CA GLN A 33 2.26 2.69 -29.08
C GLN A 33 3.46 2.85 -28.14
N ALA A 34 3.19 3.30 -26.91
CA ALA A 34 4.14 3.18 -25.82
C ALA A 34 4.38 1.69 -25.57
N SER A 35 5.37 1.13 -26.25
CA SER A 35 5.92 -0.18 -25.92
C SER A 35 6.59 -0.04 -24.56
N ALA A 36 5.86 -0.43 -23.52
CA ALA A 36 6.30 -0.64 -22.15
C ALA A 36 7.43 -1.68 -22.08
N GLY A 37 8.65 -1.30 -22.50
CA GLY A 37 9.87 -2.11 -22.38
C GLY A 37 9.83 -3.50 -23.04
N PRO A 38 10.91 -4.29 -22.94
CA PRO A 38 10.91 -5.65 -23.45
C PRO A 38 9.92 -6.49 -22.60
N ALA A 39 8.90 -7.02 -23.26
CA ALA A 39 7.83 -7.89 -22.72
C ALA A 39 6.68 -7.23 -21.91
N GLY A 40 6.49 -5.91 -21.89
CA GLY A 40 5.29 -5.30 -21.29
C GLY A 40 5.27 -5.29 -19.75
N LEU A 41 6.41 -5.56 -19.11
CA LEU A 41 6.55 -5.66 -17.65
C LEU A 41 6.94 -4.33 -16.97
N ALA A 42 7.29 -3.29 -17.75
CA ALA A 42 7.77 -2.01 -17.22
C ALA A 42 6.79 -0.87 -17.51
N SER A 43 6.26 -0.24 -16.47
CA SER A 43 5.44 0.97 -16.61
C SER A 43 6.31 2.20 -16.92
N ALA A 44 5.92 2.97 -17.93
CA ALA A 44 6.52 4.27 -18.27
C ALA A 44 5.76 5.47 -17.67
N ALA A 45 4.97 5.23 -16.61
CA ALA A 45 4.19 6.25 -15.93
C ALA A 45 5.09 7.24 -15.19
N THR A 46 5.07 8.50 -15.61
CA THR A 46 5.69 9.65 -14.96
C THR A 46 4.70 10.81 -14.95
N ALA A 47 4.94 11.84 -14.14
CA ALA A 47 4.08 13.02 -14.10
C ALA A 47 3.92 13.70 -15.49
N ASP A 48 4.89 13.53 -16.40
CA ASP A 48 4.84 14.08 -17.76
C ASP A 48 4.08 13.19 -18.75
N THR A 49 3.94 11.89 -18.45
CA THR A 49 3.28 10.91 -19.32
C THR A 49 1.88 10.50 -18.84
N THR A 50 1.49 10.90 -17.63
CA THR A 50 0.17 10.63 -17.04
C THR A 50 -0.70 11.87 -16.94
N GLY A 51 -2.02 11.68 -16.96
CA GLY A 51 -2.97 12.72 -16.55
C GLY A 51 -2.94 12.99 -15.04
N PRO A 52 -3.79 13.90 -14.55
CA PRO A 52 -3.99 14.10 -13.11
C PRO A 52 -4.33 12.78 -12.40
N ALA A 53 -3.87 12.63 -11.16
CA ALA A 53 -4.12 11.46 -10.32
C ALA A 53 -4.95 11.85 -9.10
N ASP A 54 -5.97 11.06 -8.81
CA ASP A 54 -6.80 11.23 -7.63
C ASP A 54 -6.18 10.49 -6.43
N ALA A 55 -6.28 11.11 -5.26
CA ALA A 55 -5.92 10.43 -4.02
C ALA A 55 -6.96 9.35 -3.72
N LEU A 56 -6.49 8.18 -3.28
CA LEU A 56 -7.34 7.08 -2.86
C LEU A 56 -7.15 6.77 -1.37
N ASN A 57 -8.17 6.17 -0.76
CA ASN A 57 -8.07 5.65 0.60
C ASN A 57 -7.52 4.23 0.57
N GLY A 58 -6.29 4.04 1.07
CA GLY A 58 -5.66 2.73 1.05
C GLY A 58 -6.34 1.68 1.95
N TYR A 59 -7.12 2.09 2.95
CA TYR A 59 -7.90 1.15 3.77
C TYR A 59 -9.10 0.60 3.00
N GLU A 60 -9.75 1.41 2.17
CA GLU A 60 -10.85 0.94 1.30
C GLU A 60 -10.32 -0.06 0.25
N VAL A 61 -9.16 0.22 -0.33
CA VAL A 61 -8.51 -0.73 -1.27
C VAL A 61 -8.16 -2.04 -0.57
N LEU A 62 -7.64 -1.98 0.66
CA LEU A 62 -7.37 -3.18 1.46
C LEU A 62 -8.65 -3.97 1.72
N ASP A 63 -9.74 -3.30 2.11
CA ASP A 63 -11.02 -3.94 2.35
C ASP A 63 -11.57 -4.65 1.10
N GLU A 64 -11.46 -4.03 -0.07
CA GLU A 64 -11.84 -4.67 -1.34
C GLU A 64 -10.96 -5.89 -1.67
N VAL A 65 -9.64 -5.80 -1.45
CA VAL A 65 -8.74 -6.96 -1.60
C VAL A 65 -9.12 -8.10 -0.65
N LEU A 66 -9.51 -7.80 0.58
CA LEU A 66 -9.93 -8.82 1.56
C LEU A 66 -11.25 -9.51 1.20
N ARG A 67 -12.12 -8.85 0.41
CA ARG A 67 -13.37 -9.42 -0.12
C ARG A 67 -13.19 -10.16 -1.43
N LEU A 68 -12.08 -9.93 -2.13
CA LEU A 68 -11.84 -10.45 -3.47
C LEU A 68 -11.69 -12.00 -3.45
N PRO A 69 -12.50 -12.75 -4.21
CA PRO A 69 -12.32 -14.19 -4.34
C PRO A 69 -10.97 -14.52 -4.95
N VAL A 70 -10.19 -15.37 -4.25
CA VAL A 70 -8.92 -15.89 -4.75
C VAL A 70 -9.02 -17.41 -4.87
N SER A 71 -8.64 -17.93 -6.04
CA SER A 71 -8.66 -19.36 -6.31
C SER A 71 -7.40 -19.78 -7.07
N THR A 72 -7.19 -21.09 -7.15
CA THR A 72 -6.23 -21.63 -8.12
C THR A 72 -6.97 -22.05 -9.38
N TRP A 73 -6.36 -21.78 -10.52
CA TRP A 73 -6.96 -22.03 -11.83
C TRP A 73 -5.88 -22.36 -12.85
N ARG A 74 -6.28 -22.74 -14.05
CA ARG A 74 -5.37 -22.93 -15.20
C ARG A 74 -6.07 -22.45 -16.46
N TYR A 75 -5.31 -22.00 -17.45
CA TYR A 75 -5.89 -21.82 -18.77
C TYR A 75 -6.24 -23.17 -19.40
N HIS A 76 -7.19 -23.18 -20.33
CA HIS A 76 -7.55 -24.38 -21.07
C HIS A 76 -6.36 -24.95 -21.86
N TRP A 77 -5.47 -24.08 -22.35
CA TRP A 77 -4.25 -24.44 -23.08
C TRP A 77 -3.05 -24.78 -22.19
N ASP A 78 -3.14 -24.56 -20.88
CA ASP A 78 -2.06 -24.93 -19.98
C ASP A 78 -2.00 -26.46 -19.78
N PRO A 79 -0.78 -27.03 -19.61
CA PRO A 79 -0.62 -28.40 -19.18
C PRO A 79 -1.43 -28.71 -17.89
N PRO A 80 -1.93 -29.95 -17.70
CA PRO A 80 -2.82 -30.27 -16.57
C PRO A 80 -2.25 -30.01 -15.16
N HIS A 81 -0.93 -29.93 -15.03
CA HIS A 81 -0.23 -29.71 -13.76
C HIS A 81 0.02 -28.23 -13.44
N VAL A 82 -0.14 -27.32 -14.39
CA VAL A 82 0.06 -25.88 -14.15
C VAL A 82 -1.11 -25.35 -13.33
N ARG A 83 -0.79 -24.49 -12.35
CA ARG A 83 -1.76 -23.73 -11.56
C ARG A 83 -1.28 -22.29 -11.45
N HIS A 84 -2.17 -21.38 -11.76
CA HIS A 84 -2.07 -19.96 -11.42
C HIS A 84 -2.86 -19.72 -10.14
N LEU A 85 -2.47 -18.70 -9.39
CA LEU A 85 -3.12 -18.27 -8.16
C LEU A 85 -3.54 -16.82 -8.33
N GLY A 86 -4.83 -16.55 -8.14
CA GLY A 86 -5.32 -15.18 -8.21
C GLY A 86 -6.84 -15.09 -8.35
N PRO A 87 -7.36 -13.86 -8.42
CA PRO A 87 -8.76 -13.62 -8.72
C PRO A 87 -9.07 -13.90 -10.19
N MET A 88 -10.35 -14.05 -10.49
CA MET A 88 -10.85 -13.98 -11.86
C MET A 88 -10.89 -12.51 -12.31
N ALA A 89 -10.72 -12.25 -13.61
CA ALA A 89 -10.68 -10.89 -14.16
C ALA A 89 -12.00 -10.12 -13.97
N GLN A 90 -13.13 -10.82 -13.98
CA GLN A 90 -14.46 -10.23 -13.80
C GLN A 90 -14.64 -9.73 -12.36
N ASP A 91 -14.24 -10.53 -11.37
CA ASP A 91 -14.29 -10.15 -9.96
C ASP A 91 -13.33 -8.99 -9.67
N TRP A 92 -12.13 -9.03 -10.27
CA TRP A 92 -11.16 -7.92 -10.20
C TRP A 92 -11.76 -6.62 -10.74
N HIS A 93 -12.33 -6.66 -11.94
CA HIS A 93 -12.93 -5.48 -12.56
C HIS A 93 -14.14 -4.98 -11.77
N ALA A 94 -14.95 -5.88 -11.21
CA ALA A 94 -16.08 -5.50 -10.35
C ALA A 94 -15.63 -4.82 -9.05
N ALA A 95 -14.53 -5.27 -8.44
CA ALA A 95 -14.01 -4.71 -7.20
C ALA A 95 -13.31 -3.34 -7.40
N PHE A 96 -12.49 -3.20 -8.45
CA PHE A 96 -11.61 -2.02 -8.59
C PHE A 96 -11.98 -1.09 -9.74
N GLY A 97 -12.73 -1.56 -10.75
CA GLY A 97 -12.98 -0.79 -11.98
C GLY A 97 -11.70 -0.44 -12.75
N LEU A 98 -10.60 -1.17 -12.52
CA LEU A 98 -9.31 -0.99 -13.17
C LEU A 98 -9.14 -1.93 -14.37
N GLY A 99 -8.43 -1.47 -15.39
CA GLY A 99 -8.24 -2.17 -16.66
C GLY A 99 -9.10 -1.62 -17.79
N ALA A 100 -8.83 -2.07 -19.01
CA ALA A 100 -9.61 -1.67 -20.20
C ALA A 100 -10.87 -2.53 -20.41
N ASP A 101 -10.90 -3.73 -19.79
CA ASP A 101 -11.96 -4.71 -19.91
C ASP A 101 -12.03 -5.59 -18.65
N ASN A 102 -13.02 -6.49 -18.60
CA ASN A 102 -13.23 -7.43 -17.50
C ASN A 102 -12.72 -8.86 -17.78
N VAL A 103 -11.87 -9.02 -18.80
CA VAL A 103 -11.29 -10.33 -19.20
C VAL A 103 -9.78 -10.38 -19.02
N THR A 104 -9.15 -9.25 -18.68
CA THR A 104 -7.73 -9.14 -18.38
C THR A 104 -7.50 -8.50 -17.02
N ILE A 105 -6.35 -8.82 -16.41
CA ILE A 105 -5.85 -8.14 -15.22
C ILE A 105 -4.48 -7.58 -15.58
N SER A 106 -4.32 -6.27 -15.45
CA SER A 106 -3.06 -5.58 -15.68
C SER A 106 -2.08 -5.87 -14.55
N ALA A 107 -0.90 -6.38 -14.87
CA ALA A 107 0.17 -6.58 -13.88
C ALA A 107 0.58 -5.25 -13.20
N THR A 108 0.49 -4.12 -13.92
CA THR A 108 0.75 -2.79 -13.34
C THR A 108 -0.27 -2.46 -12.25
N ASP A 109 -1.55 -2.74 -12.50
CA ASP A 109 -2.62 -2.44 -11.56
C ASP A 109 -2.59 -3.39 -10.36
N THR A 110 -2.34 -4.69 -10.58
CA THR A 110 -2.13 -5.66 -9.49
C THR A 110 -1.00 -5.24 -8.57
N ASN A 111 0.14 -4.80 -9.13
CA ASN A 111 1.26 -4.32 -8.35
C ASN A 111 0.94 -3.03 -7.58
N GLY A 112 0.21 -2.10 -8.19
CA GLY A 112 -0.25 -0.88 -7.54
C GLY A 112 -1.15 -1.16 -6.33
N VAL A 113 -2.16 -2.02 -6.51
CA VAL A 113 -3.04 -2.47 -5.43
C VAL A 113 -2.25 -3.13 -4.30
N ALA A 114 -1.31 -4.02 -4.63
CA ALA A 114 -0.47 -4.67 -3.63
C ALA A 114 0.35 -3.67 -2.81
N LEU A 115 0.96 -2.66 -3.45
CA LEU A 115 1.71 -1.61 -2.77
C LEU A 115 0.84 -0.78 -1.82
N VAL A 116 -0.37 -0.41 -2.26
CA VAL A 116 -1.35 0.31 -1.43
C VAL A 116 -1.73 -0.52 -0.20
N CYS A 117 -2.03 -1.80 -0.38
CA CYS A 117 -2.37 -2.70 0.72
C CYS A 117 -1.22 -2.86 1.72
N ILE A 118 0.03 -3.00 1.25
CA ILE A 118 1.21 -3.06 2.13
C ILE A 118 1.32 -1.79 2.98
N GLN A 119 1.12 -0.61 2.39
CA GLN A 119 1.15 0.65 3.13
C GLN A 119 0.00 0.74 4.14
N ALA A 120 -1.21 0.31 3.77
CA ALA A 120 -2.38 0.31 4.67
C ALA A 120 -2.19 -0.65 5.84
N LEU A 121 -1.71 -1.87 5.59
CA LEU A 121 -1.39 -2.86 6.62
C LEU A 121 -0.31 -2.35 7.57
N HIS A 122 0.73 -1.69 7.05
CA HIS A 122 1.77 -1.11 7.90
C HIS A 122 1.19 -0.06 8.86
N ARG A 123 0.34 0.85 8.36
CA ARG A 123 -0.34 1.83 9.23
C ARG A 123 -1.22 1.15 10.27
N HIS A 124 -1.98 0.13 9.88
CA HIS A 124 -2.81 -0.65 10.81
C HIS A 124 -1.97 -1.29 11.93
N ILE A 125 -0.80 -1.82 11.60
CA ILE A 125 0.13 -2.39 12.60
C ILE A 125 0.63 -1.32 13.57
N GLU A 126 0.99 -0.12 13.09
CA GLU A 126 1.44 0.98 13.95
C GLU A 126 0.31 1.51 14.85
N ASP A 127 -0.91 1.60 14.33
CA ASP A 127 -2.10 1.98 15.10
C ASP A 127 -2.38 0.95 16.21
N LEU A 128 -2.32 -0.35 15.88
CA LEU A 128 -2.48 -1.43 16.85
C LEU A 128 -1.38 -1.41 17.91
N ARG A 129 -0.12 -1.19 17.53
CA ARG A 129 1.01 -1.05 18.47
C ARG A 129 0.78 0.10 19.45
N THR A 130 0.33 1.24 18.95
CA THR A 130 0.03 2.41 19.77
C THR A 130 -1.08 2.11 20.78
N GLN A 131 -2.15 1.44 20.34
CA GLN A 131 -3.25 1.02 21.21
C GLN A 131 -2.79 0.03 22.28
N ILE A 132 -1.97 -0.97 21.91
CA ILE A 132 -1.42 -1.94 22.85
C ILE A 132 -0.59 -1.23 23.93
N THR A 133 0.30 -0.31 23.55
CA THR A 133 1.08 0.46 24.54
C THR A 133 0.19 1.29 25.45
N ALA A 134 -0.81 1.98 24.90
CA ALA A 134 -1.74 2.78 25.70
C ALA A 134 -2.54 1.92 26.69
N LEU A 135 -2.99 0.73 26.28
CA LEU A 135 -3.70 -0.22 27.13
C LEU A 135 -2.78 -0.80 28.22
N GLN A 136 -1.54 -1.13 27.88
CA GLN A 136 -0.54 -1.59 28.85
C GLN A 136 -0.28 -0.53 29.93
N ASP A 137 -0.16 0.74 29.53
CA ASP A 137 -0.01 1.84 30.46
C ASP A 137 -1.25 2.03 31.35
N GLN A 138 -2.46 1.81 30.81
CA GLN A 138 -3.70 1.85 31.60
C GLN A 138 -3.75 0.71 32.62
N ILE A 139 -3.41 -0.51 32.21
CA ILE A 139 -3.35 -1.66 33.11
C ILE A 139 -2.33 -1.40 34.23
N ALA A 140 -1.12 -0.95 33.88
CA ALA A 140 -0.09 -0.63 34.86
C ALA A 140 -0.58 0.41 35.89
N ARG A 141 -1.29 1.47 35.45
CA ARG A 141 -1.87 2.47 36.37
C ARG A 141 -2.98 1.92 37.27
N LEU A 142 -3.76 0.94 36.80
CA LEU A 142 -4.83 0.32 37.58
C LEU A 142 -4.27 -0.73 38.57
N GLU A 143 -3.14 -1.35 38.22
CA GLU A 143 -2.43 -2.32 39.05
C GLU A 143 -1.49 -1.65 40.07
N GLU A 144 -1.04 -0.43 39.80
CA GLU A 144 -0.38 0.43 40.78
C GLU A 144 -1.33 0.71 41.94
N PRO A 145 -0.91 0.50 43.20
CA PRO A 145 -1.65 -0.34 44.11
C PRO A 145 -3.00 0.24 44.51
N ARG A 146 -4.06 -0.58 44.37
CA ARG A 146 -5.05 -0.76 45.44
C ARG A 146 -4.27 -1.19 46.68
N ARG A 147 -3.66 -0.22 47.37
CA ARG A 147 -2.97 -0.41 48.65
C ARG A 147 -3.96 -1.19 49.53
N PRO A 148 -3.64 -2.42 49.97
CA PRO A 148 -4.40 -3.04 51.04
C PRO A 148 -4.37 -2.07 52.23
N ASP A 149 -5.54 -1.93 52.84
CA ASP A 149 -5.92 -0.93 53.82
C ASP A 149 -4.78 -0.50 54.75
N ALA A 150 -4.68 0.83 54.93
CA ALA A 150 -3.88 1.39 56.01
C ALA A 150 -4.18 0.65 57.32
N PRO A 151 -3.17 0.35 58.16
CA PRO A 151 -3.37 -0.43 59.37
C PRO A 151 -4.47 0.22 60.22
N MET A 152 -5.49 -0.58 60.57
CA MET A 152 -6.59 -0.16 61.44
C MET A 152 -6.00 0.45 62.73
N PRO A 153 -6.39 1.68 63.13
CA PRO A 153 -5.83 2.31 64.32
C PRO A 153 -6.14 1.46 65.56
N PRO A 154 -5.25 1.43 66.56
CA PRO A 154 -5.38 0.55 67.71
C PRO A 154 -6.67 0.85 68.47
N ALA A 155 -7.42 -0.21 68.78
CA ALA A 155 -8.59 -0.14 69.63
C ALA A 155 -8.19 0.39 71.02
N ARG A 156 -8.90 1.42 71.50
CA ARG A 156 -8.77 1.97 72.84
C ARG A 156 -9.49 1.11 73.87
#